data_AF-A0AA51IBG5-F1
#
_entry.id   AF-A0AA51IBG5-F1
#
_cell.length_a   1.000
_cell.length_b   1.000
_cell.length_c   1.000
_cell.angle_alpha   90.00
_cell.angle_beta   90.00
_cell.angle_gamma   90.00
#
_symmetry.space_group_name_H-M   'P 1'
#
loop_
_entity.id
_entity.type
_entity.pdbx_description
1 polymer ?
#
loop_
_entity_poly.entity_id
_entity_poly.type
_entity_poly.pdbx_seq_one_letter_code
_entity_poly.pdbx_strand_id
1 'polypeptide(L)'
;EVWLRLNTVLPRCLWIMTINALLDINGTTKTVTITQENVLVDPLQVLRCDIRVFRCGPILKIILRILEASLAASRSQLSRHLLDKPLLEKSGQLTSDSEREELKNALIAAQESAALQILLEACLETTEDQSKPELMWSLREVRNIICSFLHQVFISEPSLAKLVHFQGYPRELLPVTVQGIPSMHICLDFIPELLSQASLEKQIFAVDLVSHLSIQYA
;
A
#
# COMPACT_ATOMS: atom_id res chain seq x y z
N GLU A 1 -13.17 -16.20 9.98
CA GLU A 1 -13.07 -17.60 9.49
C GLU A 1 -14.00 -17.90 8.30
N VAL A 2 -15.27 -17.52 8.35
CA VAL A 2 -16.24 -17.76 7.24
C VAL A 2 -15.76 -17.19 5.90
N TRP A 3 -15.32 -15.93 5.87
CA TRP A 3 -14.84 -15.28 4.64
C TRP A 3 -13.69 -16.06 3.98
N LEU A 4 -12.75 -16.57 4.77
CA LEU A 4 -11.61 -17.34 4.27
C LEU A 4 -12.05 -18.66 3.62
N ARG A 5 -13.06 -19.33 4.18
CA ARG A 5 -13.64 -20.56 3.59
C ARG A 5 -14.40 -20.26 2.30
N LEU A 6 -15.13 -19.14 2.24
CA LEU A 6 -15.79 -18.72 0.98
C LEU A 6 -14.77 -18.35 -0.10
N ASN A 7 -13.65 -17.75 0.31
CA ASN A 7 -12.58 -17.34 -0.59
C ASN A 7 -11.91 -18.53 -1.30
N THR A 8 -11.98 -19.75 -0.76
CA THR A 8 -11.46 -20.94 -1.45
C THR A 8 -12.39 -21.45 -2.55
N VAL A 9 -13.66 -21.00 -2.58
CA VAL A 9 -14.66 -21.48 -3.54
C VAL A 9 -14.91 -20.46 -4.65
N LEU A 10 -15.11 -19.18 -4.31
CA LEU A 10 -15.48 -18.12 -5.26
C LEU A 10 -14.67 -16.82 -5.02
N PRO A 11 -13.33 -16.84 -5.12
CA PRO A 11 -12.49 -15.72 -4.69
C PRO A 11 -12.84 -14.40 -5.40
N ARG A 12 -12.86 -14.40 -6.74
CA ARG A 12 -13.09 -13.16 -7.52
C ARG A 12 -14.46 -12.53 -7.24
N CYS A 13 -15.52 -13.33 -7.23
CA CYS A 13 -16.86 -12.85 -6.93
C CYS A 13 -16.95 -12.33 -5.49
N LEU A 14 -16.38 -13.07 -4.53
CA LEU A 14 -16.37 -12.68 -3.13
C LEU A 14 -15.62 -11.37 -2.91
N TRP A 15 -14.49 -11.15 -3.58
CA TRP A 15 -13.72 -9.90 -3.47
C TRP A 15 -14.56 -8.71 -3.91
N ILE A 16 -15.20 -8.79 -5.06
CA ILE A 16 -16.05 -7.70 -5.58
C ILE A 16 -17.27 -7.46 -4.70
N MET A 17 -17.92 -8.51 -4.20
CA MET A 17 -19.01 -8.37 -3.23
C MET A 17 -18.54 -7.69 -1.94
N THR A 18 -17.35 -8.06 -1.45
CA THR A 18 -16.77 -7.49 -0.23
C THR A 18 -16.42 -6.02 -0.40
N ILE A 19 -15.74 -5.66 -1.50
CA ILE A 19 -15.39 -4.26 -1.80
C ILE A 19 -16.66 -3.41 -1.86
N ASN A 20 -17.66 -3.83 -2.64
CA ASN A 20 -18.91 -3.08 -2.78
C ASN A 20 -19.68 -2.95 -1.46
N ALA A 21 -19.68 -3.99 -0.62
CA ALA A 21 -20.32 -3.92 0.70
C ALA A 21 -19.62 -2.92 1.65
N LEU A 22 -18.32 -2.65 1.45
CA LEU A 22 -17.53 -1.75 2.29
C LEU A 22 -17.42 -0.32 1.74
N LEU A 23 -17.89 -0.06 0.51
CA LEU A 23 -17.92 1.29 -0.09
C LEU A 23 -18.97 2.20 0.54
N ASP A 24 -20.13 1.65 0.92
CA ASP A 24 -21.30 2.45 1.27
C ASP A 24 -21.99 1.93 2.54
N ILE A 25 -21.26 1.95 3.67
CA ILE A 25 -21.86 1.52 4.94
C ILE A 25 -22.93 2.52 5.42
N ASN A 26 -22.91 3.77 4.94
CA ASN A 26 -23.80 4.84 5.41
C ASN A 26 -24.87 5.30 4.39
N GLY A 27 -24.94 4.72 3.19
CA GLY A 27 -26.01 4.95 2.22
C GLY A 27 -26.06 6.35 1.58
N THR A 28 -25.05 7.19 1.82
CA THR A 28 -25.06 8.61 1.41
C THR A 28 -24.55 8.84 -0.01
N THR A 29 -23.87 7.86 -0.61
CA THR A 29 -23.32 7.95 -1.97
C THR A 29 -23.96 6.90 -2.87
N LYS A 30 -25.14 7.21 -3.41
CA LYS A 30 -25.60 6.54 -4.64
C LYS A 30 -24.60 6.87 -5.75
N THR A 31 -24.00 5.85 -6.40
CA THR A 31 -23.86 5.71 -7.89
C THR A 31 -22.65 4.93 -8.41
N VAL A 32 -21.75 4.35 -7.60
CA VAL A 32 -20.59 3.62 -8.16
C VAL A 32 -20.52 2.19 -7.65
N THR A 33 -20.89 1.25 -8.52
CA THR A 33 -20.63 -0.18 -8.31
C THR A 33 -19.25 -0.50 -8.86
N ILE A 34 -18.35 -0.96 -7.99
CA ILE A 34 -17.03 -1.43 -8.40
C ILE A 34 -17.17 -2.80 -9.08
N THR A 35 -16.62 -2.91 -10.28
CA THR A 35 -16.56 -4.17 -11.03
C THR A 35 -15.16 -4.79 -10.96
N GLN A 36 -15.05 -6.04 -11.39
CA GLN A 36 -13.75 -6.71 -11.48
C GLN A 36 -12.79 -6.00 -12.45
N GLU A 37 -13.30 -5.42 -13.53
CA GLU A 37 -12.48 -4.66 -14.48
C GLU A 37 -11.93 -3.38 -13.86
N ASN A 38 -12.75 -2.68 -13.06
CA ASN A 38 -12.30 -1.47 -12.36
C ASN A 38 -11.14 -1.77 -11.40
N VAL A 39 -11.27 -2.81 -10.59
CA VAL A 39 -10.21 -3.23 -9.64
C VAL A 39 -8.95 -3.73 -10.35
N LEU A 40 -9.11 -4.37 -11.51
CA LEU A 40 -7.98 -4.88 -12.27
C LEU A 40 -7.14 -3.74 -12.86
N VAL A 41 -7.80 -2.67 -13.32
CA VAL A 41 -7.13 -1.46 -13.87
C VAL A 41 -6.59 -0.57 -12.74
N ASP A 42 -7.36 -0.42 -11.67
CA ASP A 42 -7.01 0.40 -10.50
C ASP A 42 -7.20 -0.40 -9.20
N PRO A 43 -6.14 -1.10 -8.73
CA PRO A 43 -6.21 -1.92 -7.52
C PRO A 43 -6.39 -1.09 -6.25
N LEU A 44 -6.13 0.23 -6.27
CA LEU A 44 -6.31 1.11 -5.11
C LEU A 44 -7.78 1.32 -4.75
N GLN A 45 -8.72 0.99 -5.65
CA GLN A 45 -10.14 1.02 -5.34
C GLN A 45 -10.51 0.11 -4.17
N VAL A 46 -9.73 -0.94 -3.90
CA VAL A 46 -9.90 -1.82 -2.73
C VAL A 46 -9.79 -1.05 -1.41
N LEU A 47 -8.98 0.02 -1.39
CA LEU A 47 -8.75 0.85 -0.19
C LEU A 47 -9.78 1.98 -0.04
N ARG A 48 -10.64 2.22 -1.05
CA ARG A 48 -11.69 3.25 -1.01
C ARG A 48 -12.91 2.81 -0.18
N CYS A 49 -12.67 2.20 0.97
CA CYS A 49 -13.71 1.70 1.87
C CYS A 49 -14.05 2.70 2.98
N ASP A 50 -15.13 2.43 3.72
CA ASP A 50 -15.49 3.20 4.91
C ASP A 50 -14.32 3.26 5.92
N ILE A 51 -14.04 4.46 6.43
CA ILE A 51 -12.90 4.72 7.31
C ILE A 51 -12.83 3.82 8.55
N ARG A 52 -13.98 3.31 9.03
CA ARG A 52 -14.04 2.41 10.19
C ARG A 52 -13.35 1.08 9.94
N VAL A 53 -13.16 0.68 8.69
CA VAL A 53 -12.37 -0.51 8.33
C VAL A 53 -10.94 -0.39 8.86
N PHE A 54 -10.36 0.81 8.84
CA PHE A 54 -9.03 1.10 9.37
C PHE A 54 -8.97 1.20 10.91
N ARG A 55 -10.06 0.83 11.59
CA ARG A 55 -10.14 0.61 13.04
C ARG A 55 -10.78 -0.75 13.36
N CYS A 56 -10.77 -1.69 12.40
CA CYS A 56 -11.32 -3.03 12.58
C CYS A 56 -10.33 -4.09 12.04
N GLY A 57 -9.52 -4.67 12.91
CA GLY A 57 -8.46 -5.62 12.55
C GLY A 57 -8.94 -6.81 11.67
N PRO A 58 -10.02 -7.52 12.02
CA PRO A 58 -10.52 -8.63 11.20
C PRO A 58 -10.93 -8.24 9.78
N ILE A 59 -11.56 -7.07 9.59
CA ILE A 59 -11.98 -6.59 8.27
C ILE A 59 -10.76 -6.07 7.49
N LEU A 60 -9.84 -5.38 8.15
CA LEU A 60 -8.61 -4.91 7.53
C LEU A 60 -7.79 -6.08 6.96
N LYS A 61 -7.66 -7.21 7.69
CA LYS A 61 -7.01 -8.43 7.19
C LYS A 61 -7.63 -8.95 5.89
N ILE A 62 -8.95 -8.83 5.75
CA ILE A 62 -9.66 -9.20 4.51
C ILE A 62 -9.30 -8.22 3.40
N ILE A 63 -9.36 -6.91 3.66
CA ILE A 63 -9.00 -5.87 2.69
C ILE A 63 -7.56 -6.02 2.19
N LEU A 64 -6.60 -6.23 3.09
CA LEU A 64 -5.19 -6.43 2.71
C LEU A 64 -5.01 -7.65 1.81
N ARG A 65 -5.74 -8.74 2.07
CA ARG A 65 -5.70 -9.94 1.22
C ARG A 65 -6.29 -9.71 -0.16
N ILE A 66 -7.36 -8.92 -0.26
CA ILE A 66 -7.94 -8.53 -1.55
C ILE A 66 -6.99 -7.58 -2.29
N LEU A 67 -6.39 -6.63 -1.59
CA LEU A 67 -5.45 -5.66 -2.13
C LEU A 67 -4.22 -6.34 -2.73
N GLU A 68 -3.58 -7.25 -1.98
CA GLU A 68 -2.43 -8.02 -2.43
C GLU A 68 -2.73 -8.79 -3.72
N ALA A 69 -3.87 -9.48 -3.76
CA ALA A 69 -4.30 -10.21 -4.95
C ALA A 69 -4.63 -9.28 -6.12
N SER A 70 -5.19 -8.09 -5.84
CA SER A 70 -5.56 -7.11 -6.87
C SER A 70 -4.32 -6.42 -7.47
N LEU A 71 -3.33 -6.06 -6.66
CA LEU A 71 -2.03 -5.55 -7.11
C LEU A 71 -1.32 -6.58 -7.99
N ALA A 72 -1.26 -7.85 -7.55
CA ALA A 72 -0.67 -8.92 -8.34
C ALA A 72 -1.41 -9.15 -9.68
N ALA A 73 -2.74 -9.05 -9.67
CA ALA A 73 -3.55 -9.17 -10.88
C ALA A 73 -3.35 -8.00 -11.84
N SER A 74 -3.31 -6.76 -11.35
CA SER A 74 -3.00 -5.55 -12.12
C SER A 74 -1.62 -5.68 -12.78
N ARG A 75 -0.59 -6.04 -12.01
CA ARG A 75 0.78 -6.29 -12.51
C ARG A 75 0.83 -7.31 -13.64
N SER A 76 0.09 -8.41 -13.46
CA SER A 76 -0.01 -9.48 -14.47
C SER A 76 -0.75 -9.01 -15.74
N GLN A 77 -1.81 -8.21 -15.59
CA GLN A 77 -2.56 -7.64 -16.70
C GLN A 77 -1.69 -6.65 -17.50
N LEU A 78 -0.98 -5.75 -16.82
CA LEU A 78 -0.07 -4.79 -17.44
C LEU A 78 1.02 -5.51 -18.25
N SER A 79 1.60 -6.57 -17.69
CA SER A 79 2.61 -7.38 -18.38
C SER A 79 2.03 -8.06 -19.63
N ARG A 80 0.81 -8.59 -19.54
CA ARG A 80 0.11 -9.17 -20.71
C ARG A 80 -0.25 -8.13 -21.75
N HIS A 81 -0.67 -6.94 -21.35
CA HIS A 81 -1.05 -5.86 -22.27
C HIS A 81 0.12 -5.41 -23.14
N LEU A 82 1.33 -5.36 -22.58
CA LEU A 82 2.53 -5.09 -23.36
C LEU A 82 2.79 -6.17 -24.43
N LEU A 83 2.62 -7.45 -24.08
CA LEU A 83 2.79 -8.58 -25.00
C LEU A 83 1.72 -8.61 -26.10
N ASP A 84 0.46 -8.34 -25.75
CA ASP A 84 -0.67 -8.38 -26.70
C ASP A 84 -0.67 -7.18 -27.67
N LYS A 85 0.03 -6.10 -27.31
CA LYS A 85 0.14 -4.87 -28.13
C LYS A 85 1.61 -4.55 -28.41
N PRO A 86 2.33 -5.37 -29.20
CA PRO A 86 3.69 -5.05 -29.60
C PRO A 86 3.70 -3.80 -30.49
N LEU A 87 4.76 -3.01 -30.44
CA LEU A 87 4.92 -1.89 -31.35
C LEU A 87 5.09 -2.43 -32.78
N LEU A 88 4.14 -2.13 -33.64
CA LEU A 88 4.35 -2.27 -35.08
C LEU A 88 5.09 -1.02 -35.53
N GLU A 89 6.22 -1.15 -36.24
CA GLU A 89 7.10 -0.06 -36.73
C GLU A 89 6.43 1.00 -37.64
N LYS A 90 5.09 1.09 -37.66
CA LYS A 90 4.35 1.99 -38.52
C LYS A 90 4.07 3.32 -37.81
N SER A 91 4.85 4.30 -38.24
CA SER A 91 4.63 5.75 -38.10
C SER A 91 5.25 6.42 -36.87
N GLY A 92 6.57 6.61 -36.91
CA GLY A 92 7.24 7.84 -36.44
C GLY A 92 7.07 8.28 -34.98
N GLN A 93 6.39 7.50 -34.14
CA GLN A 93 6.19 7.79 -32.73
C GLN A 93 7.15 6.90 -31.92
N LEU A 94 8.21 7.56 -31.45
CA LEU A 94 9.38 7.00 -30.78
C LEU A 94 9.06 6.64 -29.31
N THR A 95 8.21 5.66 -29.05
CA THR A 95 8.26 5.00 -27.72
C THR A 95 8.89 3.66 -27.96
N SER A 96 10.10 3.40 -27.49
CA SER A 96 10.72 2.07 -27.62
C SER A 96 10.01 1.03 -26.74
N ASP A 97 10.15 -0.26 -27.05
CA ASP A 97 9.65 -1.32 -26.15
C ASP A 97 10.31 -1.22 -24.75
N SER A 98 11.55 -0.70 -24.69
CA SER A 98 12.25 -0.39 -23.43
C SER A 98 11.52 0.68 -22.62
N GLU A 99 11.16 1.81 -23.24
CA GLU A 99 10.41 2.87 -22.55
C GLU A 99 9.04 2.40 -22.06
N ARG A 100 8.36 1.54 -22.83
CA ARG A 100 7.07 0.97 -22.40
C ARG A 100 7.22 0.08 -21.17
N GLU A 101 8.28 -0.71 -21.13
CA GLU A 101 8.61 -1.56 -19.98
C GLU A 101 8.98 -0.72 -18.75
N GLU A 102 9.76 0.36 -18.93
CA GLU A 102 10.08 1.32 -17.87
C GLU A 102 8.82 2.01 -17.32
N LEU A 103 7.93 2.50 -18.20
CA LEU A 103 6.65 3.11 -17.80
C LEU A 103 5.76 2.12 -17.04
N LYS A 104 5.72 0.86 -17.47
CA LYS A 104 4.98 -0.19 -16.77
C LYS A 104 5.54 -0.40 -15.36
N ASN A 105 6.85 -0.53 -15.23
CA ASN A 105 7.50 -0.75 -13.93
C ASN A 105 7.33 0.47 -13.01
N ALA A 106 7.42 1.68 -13.54
CA ALA A 106 7.12 2.91 -12.80
C ALA A 106 5.65 2.97 -12.33
N LEU A 107 4.70 2.57 -13.19
CA LEU A 107 3.28 2.51 -12.81
C LEU A 107 3.03 1.50 -11.69
N ILE A 108 3.61 0.31 -11.78
CA ILE A 108 3.50 -0.73 -10.74
C ILE A 108 4.06 -0.20 -9.42
N ALA A 109 5.26 0.36 -9.43
CA ALA A 109 5.90 0.92 -8.23
C ALA A 109 5.08 2.09 -7.64
N ALA A 110 4.47 2.93 -8.50
CA ALA A 110 3.58 4.01 -8.06
C ALA A 110 2.30 3.47 -7.39
N GLN A 111 1.65 2.46 -7.98
CA GLN A 111 0.47 1.83 -7.41
C GLN A 111 0.78 1.19 -6.05
N GLU A 112 1.88 0.45 -5.95
CA GLU A 112 2.27 -0.26 -4.74
C GLU A 112 2.70 0.69 -3.63
N SER A 113 3.53 1.69 -3.94
CA SER A 113 3.91 2.70 -2.96
C SER A 113 2.72 3.53 -2.49
N ALA A 114 1.79 3.91 -3.38
CA ALA A 114 0.56 4.61 -2.98
C ALA A 114 -0.31 3.77 -2.04
N ALA A 115 -0.42 2.45 -2.29
CA ALA A 115 -1.12 1.56 -1.37
C ALA A 115 -0.47 1.55 0.02
N LEU A 116 0.86 1.48 0.09
CA LEU A 116 1.59 1.54 1.36
C LEU A 116 1.43 2.88 2.06
N GLN A 117 1.41 4.01 1.33
CA GLN A 117 1.17 5.33 1.89
C GLN A 117 -0.21 5.44 2.53
N ILE A 118 -1.26 4.97 1.86
CA ILE A 118 -2.63 4.94 2.43
C ILE A 118 -2.67 4.11 3.72
N LEU A 119 -1.98 2.96 3.74
CA LEU A 119 -1.91 2.12 4.94
C LEU A 119 -1.10 2.77 6.07
N LEU A 120 -0.01 3.49 5.75
CA LEU A 120 0.74 4.26 6.73
C LEU A 120 -0.12 5.38 7.33
N GLU A 121 -0.82 6.15 6.50
CA GLU A 121 -1.75 7.18 6.97
C GLU A 121 -2.85 6.62 7.87
N ALA A 122 -3.36 5.42 7.57
CA ALA A 122 -4.32 4.73 8.43
C ALA A 122 -3.78 4.41 9.84
N CYS A 123 -2.46 4.39 10.03
CA CYS A 123 -1.82 4.20 11.32
C CYS A 123 -1.74 5.48 12.17
N LEU A 124 -2.09 6.65 11.62
CA LEU A 124 -2.12 7.89 12.38
C LEU A 124 -3.19 7.82 13.47
N GLU A 125 -2.84 8.36 14.63
CA GLU A 125 -3.77 8.53 15.73
C GLU A 125 -4.67 9.75 15.48
N THR A 126 -5.97 9.58 15.69
CA THR A 126 -6.97 10.64 15.55
C THR A 126 -7.45 11.14 16.91
N THR A 127 -8.10 12.30 16.93
CA THR A 127 -8.76 12.82 18.13
C THR A 127 -9.86 11.88 18.65
N GLU A 128 -10.52 11.16 17.74
CA GLU A 128 -11.53 10.15 18.10
C GLU A 128 -10.91 8.97 18.82
N ASP A 129 -9.74 8.51 18.37
CA ASP A 129 -8.99 7.43 19.03
C ASP A 129 -8.67 7.83 20.48
N GLN A 130 -8.19 9.06 20.71
CA GLN A 130 -7.89 9.57 22.05
C GLN A 130 -9.11 9.65 22.97
N SER A 131 -10.28 9.93 22.39
CA SER A 131 -11.52 10.09 23.16
C SER A 131 -12.12 8.76 23.64
N LYS A 132 -11.71 7.63 23.04
CA LYS A 132 -12.35 6.32 23.21
C LYS A 132 -11.31 5.21 23.39
N PRO A 133 -11.16 4.63 24.61
CA PRO A 133 -10.19 3.56 24.86
C PRO A 133 -10.28 2.39 23.87
N GLU A 134 -11.50 1.98 23.49
CA GLU A 134 -11.74 0.91 22.51
C GLU A 134 -11.11 1.18 21.13
N LEU A 135 -11.13 2.44 20.67
CA LEU A 135 -10.52 2.82 19.40
C LEU A 135 -8.99 2.84 19.48
N MET A 136 -8.42 3.20 20.64
CA MET A 136 -6.98 3.07 20.88
C MET A 136 -6.51 1.60 20.78
N TRP A 137 -7.28 0.66 21.33
CA TRP A 137 -6.96 -0.77 21.21
C TRP A 137 -7.07 -1.24 19.76
N SER A 138 -8.13 -0.84 19.05
CA SER A 138 -8.28 -1.10 17.62
C SER A 138 -7.12 -0.54 16.79
N LEU A 139 -6.67 0.69 17.08
CA LEU A 139 -5.55 1.31 16.39
C LEU A 139 -4.25 0.52 16.61
N ARG A 140 -3.99 0.06 17.84
CA ARG A 140 -2.82 -0.81 18.12
C ARG A 140 -2.88 -2.12 17.35
N GLU A 141 -4.06 -2.75 17.29
CA GLU A 141 -4.25 -3.97 16.50
C GLU A 141 -3.99 -3.71 15.01
N VAL A 142 -4.58 -2.65 14.45
CA VAL A 142 -4.42 -2.26 13.05
C VAL A 142 -2.97 -1.94 12.72
N ARG A 143 -2.26 -1.19 13.57
CA ARG A 143 -0.82 -0.90 13.40
C ARG A 143 -0.01 -2.20 13.29
N ASN A 144 -0.25 -3.18 14.18
CA ASN A 144 0.44 -4.47 14.12
C ASN A 144 0.16 -5.23 12.80
N ILE A 145 -1.08 -5.20 12.32
CA ILE A 145 -1.47 -5.83 11.06
C ILE A 145 -0.79 -5.16 9.88
N ILE A 146 -0.82 -3.83 9.82
CA ILE A 146 -0.24 -3.03 8.75
C ILE A 146 1.28 -3.18 8.74
N CYS A 147 1.95 -3.04 9.90
CA CYS A 147 3.38 -3.23 10.00
C CYS A 147 3.81 -4.65 9.57
N SER A 148 3.05 -5.68 9.95
CA SER A 148 3.32 -7.05 9.48
C SER A 148 3.19 -7.18 7.96
N PHE A 149 2.20 -6.50 7.37
CA PHE A 149 2.02 -6.47 5.91
C PHE A 149 3.17 -5.75 5.21
N LEU A 150 3.52 -4.53 5.65
CA LEU A 150 4.65 -3.77 5.12
C LEU A 150 5.96 -4.55 5.25
N HIS A 151 6.17 -5.26 6.36
CA HIS A 151 7.33 -6.12 6.55
C HIS A 151 7.45 -7.18 5.44
N GLN A 152 6.37 -7.89 5.13
CA GLN A 152 6.37 -8.88 4.05
C GLN A 152 6.61 -8.24 2.68
N VAL A 153 6.03 -7.06 2.43
CA VAL A 153 6.24 -6.31 1.19
C VAL A 153 7.70 -5.90 1.06
N PHE A 154 8.33 -5.37 2.10
CA PHE A 154 9.73 -4.95 2.08
C PHE A 154 10.71 -6.12 1.96
N ILE A 155 10.38 -7.30 2.49
CA ILE A 155 11.15 -8.52 2.24
C ILE A 155 11.07 -8.91 0.77
N SER A 156 9.86 -8.89 0.21
CA SER A 156 9.60 -9.37 -1.14
C SER A 156 10.12 -8.40 -2.21
N GLU A 157 10.05 -7.10 -1.93
CA GLU A 157 10.47 -6.02 -2.82
C GLU A 157 11.15 -4.89 -2.04
N PRO A 158 12.46 -5.01 -1.75
CA PRO A 158 13.21 -4.01 -0.99
C PRO A 158 13.24 -2.62 -1.64
N SER A 159 13.09 -2.54 -2.97
CA SER A 159 13.07 -1.25 -3.68
C SER A 159 11.86 -0.38 -3.29
N LEU A 160 10.73 -1.00 -2.92
CA LEU A 160 9.57 -0.28 -2.39
C LEU A 160 9.84 0.35 -1.03
N ALA A 161 10.65 -0.30 -0.17
CA ALA A 161 11.05 0.30 1.10
C ALA A 161 11.81 1.60 0.86
N LYS A 162 12.78 1.58 -0.06
CA LYS A 162 13.49 2.79 -0.48
C LYS A 162 12.53 3.84 -1.04
N LEU A 163 11.67 3.46 -1.99
CA LEU A 163 10.73 4.39 -2.62
C LEU A 163 9.82 5.08 -1.61
N VAL A 164 9.20 4.35 -0.69
CA VAL A 164 8.31 4.90 0.35
C VAL A 164 9.05 5.88 1.26
N HIS A 165 10.29 5.59 1.68
CA HIS A 165 11.07 6.50 2.52
C HIS A 165 11.56 7.73 1.75
N PHE A 166 11.77 7.62 0.43
CA PHE A 166 12.10 8.78 -0.42
C PHE A 166 10.90 9.65 -0.75
N GLN A 167 9.70 9.09 -0.75
CA GLN A 167 8.43 9.82 -0.77
C GLN A 167 8.17 10.52 0.57
N GLY A 168 8.57 9.88 1.68
CA GLY A 168 8.31 10.35 3.03
C GLY A 168 6.91 9.98 3.51
N TYR A 169 6.69 10.12 4.82
CA TYR A 169 5.41 9.98 5.50
C TYR A 169 5.45 10.74 6.83
N PRO A 170 4.32 11.00 7.50
CA PRO A 170 4.28 11.72 8.77
C PRO A 170 5.24 11.13 9.81
N ARG A 171 6.07 11.97 10.40
CA ARG A 171 7.18 11.56 11.28
C ARG A 171 6.72 10.91 12.57
N GLU A 172 5.48 11.18 12.98
CA GLU A 172 4.76 10.54 14.09
C GLU A 172 4.68 9.03 13.93
N LEU A 173 4.77 8.52 12.69
CA LEU A 173 4.75 7.10 12.38
C LEU A 173 6.11 6.43 12.46
N LEU A 174 7.24 7.18 12.47
CA LEU A 174 8.58 6.59 12.59
C LEU A 174 8.75 5.64 13.79
N PRO A 175 8.32 5.97 15.03
CA PRO A 175 8.40 5.01 16.13
C PRO A 175 7.53 3.77 15.88
N VAL A 176 6.40 3.92 15.19
CA VAL A 176 5.50 2.79 14.86
C VAL A 176 6.13 1.89 13.80
N THR A 177 6.64 2.45 12.72
CA THR A 177 7.23 1.69 11.61
C THR A 177 8.53 1.02 12.02
N VAL A 178 9.44 1.75 12.66
CA VAL A 178 10.75 1.21 13.08
C VAL A 178 10.61 0.08 14.10
N GLN A 179 9.68 0.18 15.06
CA GLN A 179 9.47 -0.88 16.05
C GLN A 179 8.61 -2.02 15.50
N GLY A 180 7.60 -1.70 14.67
CA GLY A 180 6.61 -2.66 14.19
C GLY A 180 7.05 -3.47 12.96
N ILE A 181 8.01 -2.98 12.18
CA ILE A 181 8.46 -3.60 10.92
C ILE A 181 9.90 -4.12 11.10
N PRO A 182 10.12 -5.43 11.32
CA PRO A 182 11.46 -5.97 11.60
C PRO A 182 12.50 -5.74 10.49
N SER A 183 12.04 -5.62 9.23
CA SER A 183 12.91 -5.38 8.06
C SER A 183 13.37 -3.93 7.92
N MET A 184 13.08 -3.03 8.87
CA MET A 184 13.48 -1.61 8.77
C MET A 184 14.99 -1.38 8.78
N HIS A 185 15.78 -2.35 9.24
CA HIS A 185 17.25 -2.29 9.19
C HIS A 185 17.80 -2.07 7.76
N ILE A 186 17.10 -2.53 6.71
CA ILE A 186 17.53 -2.30 5.31
C ILE A 186 17.56 -0.82 4.93
N CYS A 187 16.89 0.04 5.70
CA CYS A 187 16.90 1.48 5.45
C CYS A 187 18.29 2.10 5.66
N LEU A 188 19.15 1.48 6.49
CA LEU A 188 20.51 1.93 6.73
C LEU A 188 21.34 2.00 5.43
N ASP A 189 21.05 1.12 4.46
CA ASP A 189 21.76 1.06 3.19
C ASP A 189 21.56 2.31 2.31
N PHE A 190 20.39 2.96 2.41
CA PHE A 190 20.03 4.12 1.57
C PHE A 190 19.89 5.44 2.35
N ILE A 191 20.16 5.45 3.65
CA ILE A 191 20.17 6.69 4.46
C ILE A 191 21.15 7.75 3.92
N PRO A 192 22.39 7.42 3.51
CA PRO A 192 23.30 8.41 2.95
C PRO A 192 22.73 9.10 1.69
N GLU A 193 22.00 8.35 0.87
CA GLU A 193 21.35 8.87 -0.34
C GLU A 193 20.11 9.72 -0.02
N LEU A 194 19.39 9.39 1.05
CA LEU A 194 18.26 10.18 1.51
C LEU A 194 18.72 11.52 2.13
N LEU A 195 19.84 11.51 2.86
CA LEU A 195 20.48 12.71 3.41
C LEU A 195 21.08 13.62 2.34
N SER A 196 21.45 13.09 1.18
CA SER A 196 21.99 13.89 0.07
C SER A 196 20.91 14.54 -0.81
N GLN A 197 19.61 14.30 -0.52
CA GLN A 197 18.51 14.94 -1.24
C GLN A 197 18.58 16.47 -1.07
N ALA A 198 18.25 17.21 -2.14
CA ALA A 198 18.26 18.68 -2.11
C ALA A 198 17.15 19.28 -1.22
N SER A 199 16.11 18.51 -0.90
CA SER A 199 15.00 18.96 -0.06
C SER A 199 15.35 18.84 1.43
N LEU A 200 15.28 19.97 2.13
CA LEU A 200 15.48 20.03 3.58
C LEU A 200 14.49 19.13 4.34
N GLU A 201 13.25 19.03 3.86
CA GLU A 201 12.22 18.19 4.49
C GLU A 201 12.60 16.70 4.44
N LYS A 202 13.18 16.25 3.31
CA LYS A 202 13.68 14.88 3.17
C LYS A 202 14.90 14.63 4.05
N GLN A 203 15.80 15.61 4.17
CA GLN A 203 16.95 15.53 5.07
C GLN A 203 16.51 15.41 6.53
N ILE A 204 15.53 16.22 6.96
CA ILE A 204 14.95 16.15 8.31
C ILE A 204 14.35 14.76 8.55
N PHE A 205 13.53 14.27 7.62
CA PHE A 205 12.96 12.93 7.71
C PHE A 205 14.05 11.85 7.82
N ALA A 206 15.13 11.95 7.05
CA ALA A 206 16.25 11.01 7.10
C ALA A 206 16.98 11.02 8.46
N VAL A 207 17.17 12.21 9.03
CA VAL A 207 17.78 12.38 10.37
C VAL A 207 16.89 11.77 11.44
N ASP A 208 15.58 12.00 11.39
CA ASP A 208 14.64 11.41 12.35
C ASP A 208 14.59 9.88 12.18
N LEU A 209 14.59 9.37 10.95
CA LEU A 209 14.64 7.94 10.66
C LEU A 209 15.92 7.29 11.20
N VAL A 210 17.10 7.86 10.92
CA VAL A 210 18.38 7.28 11.41
C VAL A 210 18.45 7.29 12.94
N SER A 211 17.90 8.31 13.59
CA SER A 211 17.81 8.40 15.04
C SER A 211 17.01 7.24 15.62
N HIS A 212 15.81 6.97 15.07
CA HIS A 212 14.99 5.84 15.50
C HIS A 212 15.64 4.48 15.20
N LEU A 213 16.23 4.31 14.01
CA LEU A 213 16.93 3.07 13.65
C LEU A 213 18.13 2.79 14.56
N SER A 214 18.88 3.83 14.91
CA SER A 214 20.05 3.73 15.79
C SER A 214 19.66 3.30 17.20
N ILE A 215 18.53 3.76 17.73
CA ILE A 215 18.03 3.31 19.03
C ILE A 215 17.55 1.84 18.97
N GLN A 216 16.91 1.45 17.86
CA GLN A 216 16.31 0.13 17.72
C GLN A 216 17.32 -0.99 17.42
N TYR A 217 18.38 -0.68 16.68
CA TYR A 217 19.34 -1.65 16.14
C TYR A 217 20.79 -1.45 16.63
N ALA A 218 21.02 -0.61 17.64
CA ALA A 218 22.31 -0.51 18.33
C ALA A 218 22.66 -1.77 19.14
#